data_AF-A0A7S2UBA9-F1
#
_entry.id   AF-A0A7S2UBA9-F1
#
_cell.length_a   1.000
_cell.length_b   1.000
_cell.length_c   1.000
_cell.angle_alpha   90.00
_cell.angle_beta   90.00
_cell.angle_gamma   90.00
#
_symmetry.space_group_name_H-M   'P 1'
#
loop_
_entity.id
_entity.type
_entity.pdbx_description
1 polymer ?
#
loop_
_entity_poly.entity_id
_entity_poly.type
_entity_poly.pdbx_seq_one_letter_code
_entity_poly.pdbx_strand_id
1 'polypeptide(L)'
;DESLSAWIKPTSALLLDRDDDDVLAAILQLEKLRLVLLQRPGLRQVLLKHATCTHTSSPAFVRSHFRNESREHMALLEDNKLEYAEHLLKHCLTDLVAARYGELKGCPFIPLADQNLGAFRALPVVDPAALERLQAMGFSKLACLHSLRVNGGNVDVSFEWLLERRFNSDVQQSHDQVEPYLLCGGDGADLLRTFAAHTFVDTATLTDPIVRKFFSSEEVATLLNVVPLVSDMLADVVSRVIPADWKGSDSAPWNPSSCDSDASIPSQEWFKRLWRYICSSSGGGDSLGLIAEQFCIVPTQEGVVCSLSPGSSVMDASKLSHQVKEAVVSLGGRTFCEGVLPTDIVVPKTIWSYLFPSTRDGVIKAIETAMRRHVSTTKDGSSSPFESVAVEVKACLYDYLRNDANGVISNAARETLRTFPIFRVYYDDYNTKTKYVALMQTGSHFVLEGATAPDRTLMTSEFLYYETETELIFLMSIAG
;
A
#
# COMPACT_ATOMS: atom_id res chain seq x y z
N ASP A 1 43.85 22.58 17.66
CA ASP A 1 44.49 23.92 17.68
C ASP A 1 43.49 24.91 17.11
N GLU A 2 42.84 25.84 17.83
CA GLU A 2 43.19 26.60 19.04
C GLU A 2 42.12 26.40 20.14
N SER A 3 42.51 25.83 21.29
CA SER A 3 41.71 25.89 22.52
C SER A 3 41.81 27.29 23.12
N LEU A 4 41.05 28.23 22.56
CA LEU A 4 40.81 29.52 23.21
C LEU A 4 40.05 29.25 24.52
N SER A 5 40.82 29.12 25.59
CA SER A 5 40.38 29.27 26.98
C SER A 5 39.93 30.73 27.18
N ALA A 6 38.81 31.07 26.56
CA ALA A 6 38.15 32.34 26.76
C ALA A 6 37.68 32.39 28.21
N TRP A 7 38.08 33.43 28.93
CA TRP A 7 37.56 33.69 30.27
C TRP A 7 36.06 33.96 30.18
N ILE A 8 35.26 32.99 30.62
CA ILE A 8 33.81 33.09 30.67
C ILE A 8 33.40 33.70 32.01
N LYS A 9 32.57 34.74 31.99
CA LYS A 9 31.96 35.27 33.22
C LYS A 9 31.08 34.18 33.84
N PRO A 10 31.16 33.88 35.15
CA PRO A 10 30.37 32.84 35.81
C PRO A 10 28.86 32.94 35.54
N THR A 11 28.33 34.16 35.45
CA THR A 11 26.92 34.42 35.15
C THR A 11 26.49 34.05 33.72
N SER A 12 27.45 33.87 32.81
CA SER A 12 27.22 33.48 31.40
C SER A 12 27.68 32.05 31.10
N ALA A 13 28.19 31.34 32.11
CA ALA A 13 28.63 29.96 31.98
C ALA A 13 27.43 29.01 32.04
N LEU A 14 27.40 28.04 31.13
CA LEU A 14 26.46 26.93 31.16
C LEU A 14 27.14 25.73 31.83
N LEU A 15 26.55 25.23 32.91
CA LEU A 15 27.01 24.01 33.58
C LEU A 15 26.26 22.79 33.03
N LEU A 16 26.95 21.68 32.81
CA LEU A 16 26.29 20.43 32.46
C LEU A 16 25.43 19.91 33.62
N ASP A 17 24.27 19.38 33.29
CA ASP A 17 23.33 18.81 34.25
C ASP A 17 23.77 17.42 34.75
N ARG A 18 24.58 16.72 33.97
CA ARG A 18 25.28 15.50 34.34
C ARG A 18 26.71 15.59 33.86
N ASP A 19 27.65 15.39 34.78
CA ASP A 19 29.08 15.54 34.49
C ASP A 19 29.61 14.41 33.57
N ASP A 20 28.85 13.32 33.42
CA ASP A 20 29.19 12.13 32.62
C ASP A 20 28.52 12.11 31.23
N ASP A 21 27.84 13.20 30.80
CA ASP A 21 27.14 13.26 29.52
C ASP A 21 28.01 13.90 28.42
N ASP A 22 29.01 13.15 27.97
CA ASP A 22 29.98 13.58 26.95
C ASP A 22 29.31 13.92 25.61
N VAL A 23 28.22 13.23 25.26
CA VAL A 23 27.46 13.45 24.02
C VAL A 23 26.70 14.78 24.09
N LEU A 24 26.01 15.06 25.21
CA LEU A 24 25.37 16.36 25.41
C LEU A 24 26.40 17.49 25.46
N ALA A 25 27.58 17.24 26.05
CA ALA A 25 28.68 18.20 26.07
C ALA A 25 29.14 18.56 24.65
N ALA A 26 29.31 17.56 23.77
CA ALA A 26 29.69 17.76 22.38
C ALA A 26 28.63 18.56 21.61
N ILE A 27 27.35 18.20 21.75
CA ILE A 27 26.22 18.90 21.12
C ILE A 27 26.18 20.38 21.53
N LEU A 28 26.30 20.68 22.83
CA LEU A 28 26.25 22.05 23.33
C LEU A 28 27.49 22.87 22.92
N GLN A 29 28.66 22.24 22.78
CA GLN A 29 29.86 22.89 22.25
C GLN A 29 29.70 23.26 20.78
N LEU A 30 29.07 22.39 19.97
CA LEU A 30 28.76 22.65 18.56
C LEU A 30 27.80 23.83 18.37
N GLU A 31 26.84 23.99 19.29
CA GLU A 31 25.94 25.16 19.37
C GLU A 31 26.65 26.44 19.85
N LYS A 32 27.98 26.41 20.03
CA LYS A 32 28.83 27.52 20.52
C LYS A 32 28.38 28.05 21.88
N LEU A 33 27.76 27.19 22.70
CA LEU A 33 27.39 27.54 24.07
C LEU A 33 28.65 27.57 24.96
N ARG A 34 28.68 28.51 25.90
CA ARG A 34 29.81 28.71 26.83
C ARG A 34 29.78 27.66 27.94
N LEU A 35 30.07 26.41 27.56
CA LEU A 35 30.06 25.26 28.45
C LEU A 35 31.27 25.28 29.38
N VAL A 36 31.04 25.05 30.67
CA VAL A 36 32.11 24.86 31.66
C VAL A 36 32.03 23.44 32.20
N LEU A 37 33.00 22.62 31.81
CA LEU A 37 33.17 21.25 32.29
C LEU A 37 33.86 21.28 33.66
N LEU A 38 33.13 20.91 34.70
CA LEU A 38 33.65 20.88 36.07
C LEU A 38 34.09 19.45 36.39
N GLN A 39 35.41 19.23 36.55
CA GLN A 39 35.95 17.91 36.91
C GLN A 39 35.59 17.44 38.35
N ARG A 40 34.91 18.28 39.15
CA ARG A 40 34.58 17.98 40.55
C ARG A 40 33.09 18.20 40.81
N PRO A 41 32.31 17.15 41.12
CA PRO A 41 30.85 17.25 41.30
C PRO A 41 30.47 18.11 42.53
N GLY A 42 31.31 18.12 43.57
CA GLY A 42 31.10 18.96 44.76
C GLY A 42 31.21 20.46 44.49
N LEU A 43 31.99 20.87 43.49
CA LEU A 43 32.15 22.28 43.13
C LEU A 43 30.89 22.81 42.45
N ARG A 44 30.23 21.99 41.64
CA ARG A 44 28.95 22.34 40.99
C ARG A 44 27.87 22.66 42.01
N GLN A 45 27.67 21.81 43.02
CA GLN A 45 26.66 22.05 44.06
C GLN A 45 26.90 23.36 44.80
N VAL A 46 28.16 23.69 45.07
CA VAL A 46 28.54 24.96 45.72
C VAL A 46 28.26 26.15 44.80
N LEU A 47 28.61 26.07 43.51
CA LEU A 47 28.36 27.14 42.54
C LEU A 47 26.86 27.41 42.33
N LEU A 48 26.05 26.35 42.27
CA LEU A 48 24.59 26.47 42.19
C LEU A 48 23.99 27.03 43.49
N LYS A 49 24.46 26.55 44.65
CA LYS A 49 23.99 27.00 45.97
C LYS A 49 24.27 28.48 46.23
N HIS A 50 25.40 28.99 45.73
CA HIS A 50 25.78 30.39 45.86
C HIS A 50 25.31 31.29 44.70
N ALA A 51 24.52 30.74 43.76
CA ALA A 51 23.98 31.44 42.59
C ALA A 51 25.05 32.15 41.73
N THR A 52 26.30 31.67 41.76
CA THR A 52 27.41 32.23 40.96
C THR A 52 27.31 31.84 39.50
N CYS A 53 26.76 30.66 39.20
CA CYS A 53 26.33 30.25 37.87
C CYS A 53 24.82 30.02 37.89
N THR A 54 24.08 30.74 37.03
CA THR A 54 22.61 30.70 36.99
C THR A 54 22.05 29.74 35.95
N HIS A 55 22.89 29.27 35.02
CA HIS A 55 22.46 28.48 33.88
C HIS A 55 23.02 27.05 33.95
N THR A 56 22.12 26.08 33.96
CA THR A 56 22.42 24.65 33.83
C THR A 56 21.84 24.13 32.53
N SER A 57 22.42 23.09 31.94
CA SER A 57 21.87 22.36 30.78
C SER A 57 20.67 21.49 31.18
N SER A 58 19.77 22.04 31.99
CA SER A 58 18.56 21.34 32.41
C SER A 58 17.71 20.99 31.18
N PRO A 59 16.94 19.90 31.22
CA PRO A 59 16.05 19.53 30.12
C PRO A 59 15.16 20.68 29.64
N ALA A 60 14.61 21.49 30.57
CA ALA A 60 13.82 22.67 30.24
C ALA A 60 14.60 23.76 29.48
N PHE A 61 15.87 23.99 29.85
CA PHE A 61 16.74 24.90 29.13
C PHE A 61 16.97 24.40 27.70
N VAL A 62 17.30 23.11 27.53
CA VAL A 62 17.53 22.49 26.22
C VAL A 62 16.29 22.62 25.33
N ARG A 63 15.09 22.29 25.85
CA ARG A 63 13.82 22.51 25.12
C ARG A 63 13.65 23.96 24.68
N SER A 64 13.88 24.92 25.57
CA SER A 64 13.74 26.35 25.23
C SER A 64 14.77 26.83 24.21
N HIS A 65 15.98 26.26 24.23
CA HIS A 65 17.07 26.62 23.32
C HIS A 65 16.78 26.16 21.89
N PHE A 66 16.41 24.88 21.74
CA PHE A 66 16.15 24.25 20.44
C PHE A 66 14.74 24.53 19.88
N ARG A 67 13.85 25.17 20.65
CA ARG A 67 12.55 25.63 20.16
C ARG A 67 12.66 26.88 19.26
N ASN A 68 13.78 27.60 19.33
CA ASN A 68 13.90 28.89 18.64
C ASN A 68 14.15 28.70 17.14
N GLU A 69 13.07 28.68 16.35
CA GLU A 69 13.09 28.51 14.89
C GLU A 69 13.94 29.56 14.14
N SER A 70 14.25 30.70 14.77
CA SER A 70 15.09 31.74 14.16
C SER A 70 16.60 31.43 14.21
N ARG A 71 17.01 30.34 14.85
CA ARG A 71 18.42 29.94 14.97
C ARG A 71 18.67 28.65 14.19
N GLU A 72 19.71 28.66 13.38
CA GLU A 72 20.25 27.44 12.79
C GLU A 72 21.04 26.70 13.87
N HIS A 73 20.59 25.49 14.18
CA HIS A 73 21.23 24.62 15.17
C HIS A 73 22.29 23.79 14.46
N MET A 74 23.55 24.19 14.60
CA MET A 74 24.69 23.53 13.96
C MET A 74 24.77 22.04 14.31
N ALA A 75 24.44 21.66 15.53
CA ALA A 75 24.46 20.25 15.95
C ALA A 75 23.41 19.40 15.20
N LEU A 76 22.33 20.01 14.73
CA LEU A 76 21.26 19.32 13.99
C LEU A 76 21.47 19.34 12.47
N LEU A 77 22.60 19.91 12.01
CA LEU A 77 23.00 19.97 10.60
C LEU A 77 24.18 19.04 10.28
N GLU A 78 24.81 18.44 11.29
CA GLU A 78 25.91 17.47 11.09
C GLU A 78 25.42 16.10 10.63
N ASP A 79 26.34 15.28 10.13
CA ASP A 79 26.06 13.91 9.66
C ASP A 79 25.45 13.02 10.77
N ASN A 80 25.78 13.29 12.03
CA ASN A 80 25.25 12.56 13.21
C ASN A 80 23.96 13.17 13.79
N LYS A 81 23.26 14.04 13.04
CA LYS A 81 22.07 14.77 13.52
C LYS A 81 20.97 13.88 14.12
N LEU A 82 20.76 12.66 13.60
CA LEU A 82 19.72 11.77 14.12
C LEU A 82 20.07 11.21 15.50
N GLU A 83 21.33 10.81 15.70
CA GLU A 83 21.81 10.33 17.00
C GLU A 83 21.77 11.45 18.04
N TYR A 84 22.16 12.66 17.65
CA TYR A 84 22.08 13.84 18.52
C TYR A 84 20.63 14.21 18.84
N ALA A 85 19.72 14.16 17.87
CA ALA A 85 18.31 14.42 18.10
C ALA A 85 17.68 13.38 19.05
N GLU A 86 18.00 12.09 18.88
CA GLU A 86 17.55 11.03 19.77
C GLU A 86 18.07 11.23 21.20
N HIS A 87 19.36 11.58 21.35
CA HIS A 87 19.96 11.85 22.66
C HIS A 87 19.39 13.11 23.33
N LEU A 88 19.17 14.17 22.56
CA LEU A 88 18.51 15.40 23.03
C LEU A 88 17.07 15.14 23.46
N LEU A 89 16.33 14.34 22.70
CA LEU A 89 14.96 13.94 23.06
C LEU A 89 14.96 13.14 24.36
N LYS A 90 15.85 12.15 24.49
CA LYS A 90 16.02 11.38 25.73
C LYS A 90 16.30 12.29 26.93
N HIS A 91 17.24 13.23 26.82
CA HIS A 91 17.54 14.18 27.89
C HIS A 91 16.32 15.04 28.23
N CYS A 92 15.62 15.54 27.21
CA CYS A 92 14.39 16.33 27.35
C CYS A 92 13.23 15.56 27.98
N LEU A 93 13.23 14.22 27.94
CA LEU A 93 12.19 13.38 28.54
C LEU A 93 12.46 13.06 30.01
N THR A 94 13.67 13.31 30.53
CA THR A 94 14.05 12.91 31.91
C THR A 94 13.26 13.63 33.01
N ASP A 95 12.80 14.86 32.78
CA ASP A 95 12.00 15.67 33.72
C ASP A 95 10.51 15.73 33.35
N LEU A 96 10.09 15.11 32.24
CA LEU A 96 8.72 15.16 31.73
C LEU A 96 7.91 13.92 32.10
N VAL A 97 6.66 14.16 32.47
CA VAL A 97 5.61 13.14 32.66
C VAL A 97 4.69 13.16 31.44
N ALA A 98 4.00 12.06 31.13
CA ALA A 98 3.16 11.92 29.93
C ALA A 98 2.18 13.07 29.69
N ALA A 99 1.52 13.58 30.74
CA ALA A 99 0.61 14.72 30.66
C ALA A 99 1.28 16.04 30.22
N ARG A 100 2.61 16.15 30.32
CA ARG A 100 3.41 17.33 30.00
C ARG A 100 4.21 17.19 28.70
N TYR A 101 3.98 16.14 27.90
CA TYR A 101 4.67 15.98 26.60
C TYR A 101 4.40 17.14 25.63
N GLY A 102 3.32 17.90 25.83
CA GLY A 102 3.07 19.16 25.12
C GLY A 102 4.17 20.23 25.29
N GLU A 103 5.10 20.09 26.23
CA GLU A 103 6.27 20.99 26.35
C GLU A 103 7.32 20.79 25.26
N LEU A 104 7.24 19.70 24.48
CA LEU A 104 8.14 19.45 23.34
C LEU A 104 7.74 20.23 22.08
N LYS A 105 6.63 20.96 22.09
CA LYS A 105 6.18 21.78 20.95
C LYS A 105 7.27 22.74 20.47
N GLY A 106 7.49 22.76 19.17
CA GLY A 106 8.50 23.52 18.45
C GLY A 106 9.90 22.91 18.45
N CYS A 107 10.14 21.79 19.13
CA CYS A 107 11.46 21.15 19.14
C CYS A 107 11.65 20.26 17.90
N PRO A 108 12.75 20.42 17.12
CA PRO A 108 13.05 19.65 15.92
C PRO A 108 13.76 18.33 16.22
N PHE A 109 13.13 17.45 17.01
CA PHE A 109 13.74 16.19 17.45
C PHE A 109 13.05 14.93 16.88
N ILE A 110 12.21 15.07 15.86
CA ILE A 110 11.53 13.92 15.25
C ILE A 110 12.44 13.35 14.14
N PRO A 111 13.01 12.15 14.30
CA PRO A 111 13.86 11.56 13.25
C PRO A 111 12.99 11.02 12.11
N LEU A 112 12.99 11.70 10.98
CA LEU A 112 12.24 11.28 9.79
C LEU A 112 13.06 10.27 8.98
N ALA A 113 12.37 9.44 8.20
CA ALA A 113 13.01 8.40 7.40
C ALA A 113 13.86 8.95 6.23
N ASP A 114 13.63 10.19 5.82
CA ASP A 114 14.44 10.91 4.81
C ASP A 114 15.78 11.43 5.37
N GLN A 115 16.14 11.02 6.59
CA GLN A 115 17.31 11.50 7.34
C GLN A 115 17.19 12.97 7.78
N ASN A 116 16.03 13.60 7.65
CA ASN A 116 15.79 14.95 8.18
C ASN A 116 15.11 14.90 9.54
N LEU A 117 15.00 16.08 10.15
CA LEU A 117 14.36 16.25 11.45
C LEU A 117 13.05 17.00 11.30
N GLY A 118 11.97 16.37 11.78
CA GLY A 118 10.67 16.98 11.94
C GLY A 118 10.56 17.72 13.27
N ALA A 119 9.64 18.68 13.34
CA ALA A 119 9.34 19.44 14.55
C ALA A 119 8.06 18.96 15.22
N PHE A 120 8.09 18.83 16.54
CA PHE A 120 6.91 18.55 17.35
C PHE A 120 5.95 19.73 17.33
N ARG A 121 4.66 19.46 17.11
CA ARG A 121 3.61 20.49 17.02
C ARG A 121 2.35 19.99 17.71
N ALA A 122 1.52 20.93 18.17
CA ALA A 122 0.20 20.58 18.69
C ALA A 122 -0.74 20.35 17.51
N LEU A 123 -1.46 19.22 17.50
CA LEU A 123 -2.55 19.04 16.57
C LEU A 123 -3.83 19.65 17.15
N PRO A 124 -4.60 20.42 16.37
CA PRO A 124 -5.96 20.78 16.76
C PRO A 124 -6.79 19.52 16.99
N VAL A 125 -7.57 19.53 18.08
CA VAL A 125 -8.49 18.43 18.39
C VAL A 125 -9.61 18.43 17.35
N VAL A 126 -9.89 17.27 16.79
CA VAL A 126 -10.93 17.07 15.78
C VAL A 126 -12.12 16.35 16.40
N ASP A 127 -13.34 16.81 16.12
CA ASP A 127 -14.56 16.15 16.55
C ASP A 127 -14.72 14.79 15.83
N PRO A 128 -14.79 13.66 16.54
CA PRO A 128 -14.98 12.35 15.93
C PRO A 128 -16.28 12.26 15.12
N ALA A 129 -17.36 12.93 15.53
CA ALA A 129 -18.62 12.90 14.80
C ALA A 129 -18.51 13.61 13.43
N ALA A 130 -17.73 14.68 13.36
CA ALA A 130 -17.41 15.37 12.11
C ALA A 130 -16.55 14.48 11.19
N LEU A 131 -15.55 13.80 11.77
CA LEU A 131 -14.68 12.87 11.05
C LEU A 131 -15.47 11.70 10.43
N GLU A 132 -16.33 11.05 11.21
CA GLU A 132 -17.17 9.94 10.75
C GLU A 132 -18.09 10.35 9.60
N ARG A 133 -18.67 11.55 9.63
CA ARG A 133 -19.51 12.06 8.54
C ARG A 133 -18.74 12.20 7.23
N LEU A 134 -17.53 12.77 7.28
CA LEU A 134 -16.70 12.91 6.08
C LEU A 134 -16.21 11.54 5.59
N GLN A 135 -15.84 10.63 6.49
CA GLN A 135 -15.47 9.27 6.10
C GLN A 135 -16.64 8.49 5.47
N ALA A 136 -17.87 8.69 5.97
CA ALA A 136 -19.08 8.10 5.39
C ALA A 136 -19.38 8.62 3.97
N MET A 137 -18.87 9.80 3.60
CA MET A 137 -18.92 10.32 2.23
C MET A 137 -17.85 9.72 1.30
N GLY A 138 -17.00 8.83 1.81
CA GLY A 138 -15.98 8.10 1.04
C GLY A 138 -14.61 8.77 0.97
N PHE A 139 -14.35 9.77 1.82
CA PHE A 139 -13.02 10.40 1.92
C PHE A 139 -12.10 9.62 2.88
N SER A 140 -10.79 9.66 2.61
CA SER A 140 -9.78 8.98 3.41
C SER A 140 -9.54 9.70 4.76
N LYS A 141 -9.09 8.95 5.76
CA LYS A 141 -9.04 9.42 7.15
C LYS A 141 -8.09 10.60 7.34
N LEU A 142 -6.87 10.54 6.80
CA LEU A 142 -5.90 11.63 6.96
C LEU A 142 -6.36 12.88 6.20
N ALA A 143 -6.97 12.72 5.03
CA ALA A 143 -7.55 13.84 4.29
C ALA A 143 -8.66 14.55 5.09
N CYS A 144 -9.58 13.79 5.71
CA CYS A 144 -10.62 14.33 6.58
C CYS A 144 -10.04 15.01 7.82
N LEU A 145 -9.06 14.40 8.48
CA LEU A 145 -8.40 15.00 9.64
C LEU A 145 -7.69 16.30 9.27
N HIS A 146 -7.02 16.34 8.13
CA HIS A 146 -6.36 17.54 7.64
C HIS A 146 -7.36 18.66 7.33
N SER A 147 -8.40 18.35 6.55
CA SER A 147 -9.42 19.35 6.18
C SER A 147 -10.14 19.91 7.41
N LEU A 148 -10.43 19.08 8.41
CA LEU A 148 -11.04 19.52 9.66
C LEU A 148 -10.09 20.39 10.48
N ARG A 149 -8.78 20.09 10.51
CA ARG A 149 -7.80 20.92 11.24
C ARG A 149 -7.59 22.28 10.57
N VAL A 150 -7.53 22.33 9.24
CA VAL A 150 -7.36 23.58 8.49
C VAL A 150 -8.60 24.46 8.61
N ASN A 151 -9.79 23.87 8.55
CA ASN A 151 -11.05 24.62 8.53
C ASN A 151 -11.71 24.77 9.92
N GLY A 152 -10.96 24.52 11.00
CA GLY A 152 -11.43 24.72 12.37
C GLY A 152 -12.61 23.82 12.78
N GLY A 153 -12.73 22.63 12.19
CA GLY A 153 -13.75 21.63 12.50
C GLY A 153 -15.08 21.78 11.76
N ASN A 154 -15.18 22.70 10.80
CA ASN A 154 -16.41 22.88 10.02
C ASN A 154 -16.54 21.84 8.89
N VAL A 155 -17.53 20.94 9.00
CA VAL A 155 -17.75 19.83 8.06
C VAL A 155 -18.03 20.31 6.64
N ASP A 156 -18.86 21.34 6.45
CA ASP A 156 -19.28 21.77 5.11
C ASP A 156 -18.11 22.40 4.34
N VAL A 157 -17.33 23.26 5.02
CA VAL A 157 -16.13 23.87 4.44
C VAL A 157 -15.04 22.82 4.19
N SER A 158 -14.90 21.84 5.10
CA SER A 158 -14.01 20.69 4.91
C SER A 158 -14.40 19.81 3.74
N PHE A 159 -15.69 19.64 3.47
CA PHE A 159 -16.19 18.89 2.32
C PHE A 159 -15.87 19.61 1.00
N GLU A 160 -16.18 20.90 0.88
CA GLU A 160 -15.85 21.70 -0.31
C GLU A 160 -14.34 21.69 -0.58
N TRP A 161 -13.54 21.90 0.46
CA TRP A 161 -12.07 21.85 0.37
C TRP A 161 -11.54 20.49 -0.09
N LEU A 162 -12.15 19.38 0.38
CA LEU A 162 -11.77 18.03 -0.04
C LEU A 162 -12.12 17.77 -1.51
N LEU A 163 -13.25 18.29 -1.99
CA LEU A 163 -13.61 18.20 -3.40
C LEU A 163 -12.63 18.97 -4.27
N GLU A 164 -12.29 20.21 -3.92
CA GLU A 164 -11.33 21.03 -4.67
C GLU A 164 -9.96 20.33 -4.78
N ARG A 165 -9.45 19.75 -3.69
CA ARG A 165 -8.20 18.98 -3.70
C ARG A 165 -8.31 17.62 -4.39
N ARG A 166 -9.50 17.02 -4.49
CA ARG A 166 -9.68 15.76 -5.22
C ARG A 166 -9.44 15.95 -6.72
N PHE A 167 -9.78 17.12 -7.25
CA PHE A 167 -9.68 17.44 -8.68
C PHE A 167 -8.43 18.23 -9.06
N ASN A 168 -7.75 18.87 -8.10
CA ASN A 168 -6.45 19.51 -8.33
C ASN A 168 -5.30 18.66 -7.79
N SER A 169 -4.63 17.92 -8.66
CA SER A 169 -3.38 17.19 -8.38
C SER A 169 -2.21 18.11 -8.00
N ASP A 170 -2.23 19.38 -8.44
CA ASP A 170 -1.13 20.34 -8.24
C ASP A 170 -1.02 20.91 -6.82
N VAL A 171 -1.99 20.63 -5.92
CA VAL A 171 -1.99 21.16 -4.55
C VAL A 171 -1.16 20.29 -3.58
N GLN A 172 -0.51 19.22 -4.08
CA GLN A 172 0.35 18.32 -3.30
C GLN A 172 1.60 19.00 -2.68
N GLN A 173 1.85 20.28 -2.96
CA GLN A 173 3.04 21.01 -2.47
C GLN A 173 2.74 22.28 -1.65
N SER A 174 1.50 22.46 -1.19
CA SER A 174 1.30 23.40 -0.07
C SER A 174 1.72 22.66 1.20
N HIS A 175 2.95 22.92 1.67
CA HIS A 175 3.50 22.51 2.96
C HIS A 175 2.69 23.13 4.12
N ASP A 176 1.40 22.84 4.19
CA ASP A 176 0.56 23.11 5.35
C ASP A 176 0.94 22.10 6.42
N GLN A 177 2.05 22.40 7.09
CA GLN A 177 2.40 22.39 8.52
C GLN A 177 1.48 21.77 9.60
N VAL A 178 0.38 21.10 9.22
CA VAL A 178 -0.72 20.60 10.05
C VAL A 178 -0.92 19.08 9.88
N GLU A 179 -0.19 18.44 8.95
CA GLU A 179 -0.18 16.99 8.83
C GLU A 179 0.59 16.30 9.99
N PRO A 180 0.08 15.17 10.49
CA PRO A 180 0.80 14.38 11.48
C PRO A 180 1.94 13.59 10.82
N TYR A 181 3.03 13.41 11.54
CA TYR A 181 4.05 12.41 11.20
C TYR A 181 3.54 11.02 11.58
N LEU A 182 3.69 10.06 10.67
CA LEU A 182 3.27 8.68 10.90
C LEU A 182 4.36 7.90 11.62
N LEU A 183 4.00 7.08 12.60
CA LEU A 183 4.92 6.11 13.20
C LEU A 183 4.73 4.76 12.53
N CYS A 184 5.79 4.29 11.88
CA CYS A 184 5.78 3.02 11.16
C CYS A 184 6.95 2.15 11.62
N GLY A 185 6.82 0.84 11.48
CA GLY A 185 7.92 -0.11 11.66
C GLY A 185 7.76 -1.28 10.69
N GLY A 186 8.88 -1.93 10.36
CA GLY A 186 8.89 -3.09 9.45
C GLY A 186 8.28 -2.76 8.08
N ASP A 187 7.36 -3.63 7.61
CA ASP A 187 6.74 -3.51 6.29
C ASP A 187 6.06 -2.15 6.04
N GLY A 188 5.43 -1.56 7.07
CA GLY A 188 4.76 -0.26 6.95
C GLY A 188 5.73 0.91 6.71
N ALA A 189 6.93 0.84 7.29
CA ALA A 189 7.99 1.83 7.07
C ALA A 189 8.58 1.68 5.66
N ASP A 190 8.81 0.45 5.24
CA ASP A 190 9.34 0.14 3.92
C ASP A 190 8.40 0.53 2.77
N LEU A 191 7.07 0.58 3.01
CA LEU A 191 6.09 1.07 2.04
C LEU A 191 6.23 2.56 1.72
N LEU A 192 6.55 3.36 2.74
CA LEU A 192 6.63 4.81 2.62
C LEU A 192 8.05 5.29 2.31
N ARG A 193 9.08 4.48 2.58
CA ARG A 193 10.49 4.89 2.50
C ARG A 193 10.91 5.44 1.13
N THR A 194 10.37 4.92 0.04
CA THR A 194 10.78 5.35 -1.31
C THR A 194 10.15 6.67 -1.74
N PHE A 195 8.89 6.94 -1.37
CA PHE A 195 8.11 8.05 -1.95
C PHE A 195 7.67 9.11 -0.92
N ALA A 196 7.64 8.76 0.37
CA ALA A 196 7.07 9.60 1.42
C ALA A 196 7.94 9.61 2.69
N ALA A 197 9.26 9.45 2.54
CA ALA A 197 10.23 9.39 3.64
C ALA A 197 10.17 10.57 4.62
N HIS A 198 9.76 11.74 4.15
CA HIS A 198 9.61 12.96 4.96
C HIS A 198 8.35 12.99 5.85
N THR A 199 7.44 12.02 5.70
CA THR A 199 6.13 12.01 6.40
C THR A 199 6.08 11.05 7.58
N PHE A 200 7.10 10.21 7.78
CA PHE A 200 7.06 9.17 8.81
C PHE A 200 8.38 9.00 9.55
N VAL A 201 8.26 8.42 10.74
CA VAL A 201 9.34 8.00 11.62
C VAL A 201 9.42 6.49 11.59
N ASP A 202 10.60 5.96 11.28
CA ASP A 202 10.87 4.54 11.37
C ASP A 202 11.18 4.16 12.83
N THR A 203 10.23 3.53 13.49
CA THR A 203 10.36 3.09 14.88
C THR A 203 11.44 2.02 15.07
N ALA A 204 11.82 1.30 14.00
CA ALA A 204 12.86 0.28 14.06
C ALA A 204 14.28 0.89 14.11
N THR A 205 14.48 2.10 13.58
CA THR A 205 15.79 2.78 13.56
C THR A 205 16.13 3.49 14.86
N LEU A 206 15.12 3.82 15.67
CA LEU A 206 15.31 4.39 17.02
C LEU A 206 16.16 3.43 17.86
N THR A 207 17.24 3.88 18.49
CA THR A 207 18.14 3.01 19.26
C THR A 207 17.76 2.93 20.74
N ASP A 208 17.23 4.00 21.31
CA ASP A 208 17.00 4.16 22.75
C ASP A 208 15.60 3.66 23.17
N PRO A 209 15.51 2.80 24.20
CA PRO A 209 14.22 2.23 24.64
C PRO A 209 13.27 3.26 25.27
N ILE A 210 13.79 4.35 25.86
CA ILE A 210 12.97 5.41 26.45
C ILE A 210 12.28 6.19 25.33
N VAL A 211 13.01 6.50 24.26
CA VAL A 211 12.48 7.20 23.08
C VAL A 211 11.46 6.33 22.35
N ARG A 212 11.74 5.03 22.16
CA ARG A 212 10.75 4.09 21.60
C ARG A 212 9.46 4.03 22.43
N LYS A 213 9.59 3.98 23.76
CA LYS A 213 8.43 3.98 24.67
C LYS A 213 7.63 5.28 24.59
N PHE A 214 8.31 6.41 24.46
CA PHE A 214 7.69 7.71 24.24
C PHE A 214 6.85 7.71 22.96
N PHE A 215 7.42 7.31 21.81
CA PHE A 215 6.66 7.26 20.56
C PHE A 215 5.50 6.24 20.57
N SER A 216 5.58 5.21 21.41
CA SER A 216 4.50 4.22 21.57
C SER A 216 3.38 4.66 22.53
N SER A 217 3.50 5.82 23.19
CA SER A 217 2.53 6.30 24.18
C SER A 217 1.36 7.01 23.49
N GLU A 218 0.14 6.72 23.94
CA GLU A 218 -1.10 7.30 23.42
C GLU A 218 -1.15 8.82 23.69
N GLU A 219 -0.58 9.26 24.81
CA GLU A 219 -0.50 10.67 25.18
C GLU A 219 0.28 11.50 24.16
N VAL A 220 1.31 10.93 23.53
CA VAL A 220 2.05 11.59 22.44
C VAL A 220 1.16 11.82 21.23
N ALA A 221 0.37 10.81 20.83
CA ALA A 221 -0.56 10.93 19.71
C ALA A 221 -1.69 11.95 19.95
N THR A 222 -2.05 12.18 21.21
CA THR A 222 -3.07 13.19 21.58
C THR A 222 -2.52 14.61 21.67
N LEU A 223 -1.28 14.77 22.17
CA LEU A 223 -0.72 16.09 22.48
C LEU A 223 0.17 16.66 21.36
N LEU A 224 0.73 15.78 20.53
CA LEU A 224 1.73 16.11 19.52
C LEU A 224 1.33 15.58 18.13
N ASN A 225 2.01 16.05 17.09
CA ASN A 225 1.77 15.71 15.69
C ASN A 225 2.40 14.40 15.24
N VAL A 226 2.31 13.36 16.07
CA VAL A 226 2.93 12.06 15.79
C VAL A 226 1.92 10.96 16.08
N VAL A 227 1.54 10.18 15.07
CA VAL A 227 0.42 9.24 15.15
C VAL A 227 0.83 7.86 14.62
N PRO A 228 0.49 6.75 15.30
CA PRO A 228 0.76 5.42 14.78
C PRO A 228 0.04 5.16 13.45
N LEU A 229 0.71 4.46 12.53
CA LEU A 229 0.07 3.98 11.32
C LEU A 229 -0.94 2.89 11.68
N VAL A 230 -2.21 3.19 11.42
CA VAL A 230 -3.33 2.26 11.59
C VAL A 230 -3.84 1.82 10.23
N SER A 231 -4.46 0.64 10.16
CA SER A 231 -4.94 0.03 8.92
C SER A 231 -6.01 0.85 8.20
N ASP A 232 -6.70 1.77 8.88
CA ASP A 232 -7.69 2.68 8.29
C ASP A 232 -7.07 3.89 7.56
N MET A 233 -5.78 4.13 7.74
CA MET A 233 -5.01 5.16 7.02
C MET A 233 -4.35 4.60 5.75
N LEU A 234 -4.59 3.32 5.41
CA LEU A 234 -3.95 2.67 4.27
C LEU A 234 -4.26 3.39 2.94
N ALA A 235 -5.50 3.85 2.76
CA ALA A 235 -5.87 4.62 1.57
C ALA A 235 -5.06 5.91 1.42
N ASP A 236 -4.80 6.60 2.52
CA ASP A 236 -3.98 7.81 2.52
C ASP A 236 -2.52 7.49 2.19
N VAL A 237 -1.96 6.43 2.79
CA VAL A 237 -0.60 5.95 2.50
C VAL A 237 -0.43 5.60 1.03
N VAL A 238 -1.34 4.80 0.48
CA VAL A 238 -1.31 4.40 -0.93
C VAL A 238 -1.41 5.63 -1.83
N SER A 239 -2.30 6.58 -1.52
CA SER A 239 -2.50 7.80 -2.32
C SER A 239 -1.28 8.72 -2.42
N ARG A 240 -0.35 8.64 -1.46
CA ARG A 240 0.91 9.41 -1.46
C ARG A 240 2.00 8.77 -2.31
N VAL A 241 1.91 7.45 -2.52
CA VAL A 241 2.96 6.65 -3.17
C VAL A 241 2.64 6.43 -4.65
N ILE A 242 1.38 6.19 -4.98
CA ILE A 242 0.99 5.89 -6.36
C ILE A 242 0.94 7.18 -7.22
N PRO A 243 1.19 7.08 -8.53
CA PRO A 243 0.96 8.17 -9.47
C PRO A 243 -0.49 8.67 -9.46
N ALA A 244 -0.70 9.96 -9.69
CA ALA A 244 -2.03 10.56 -9.75
C ALA A 244 -2.93 9.89 -10.81
N ASP A 245 -2.36 9.50 -11.95
CA ASP A 245 -3.07 8.86 -13.07
C ASP A 245 -3.64 7.47 -12.73
N TRP A 246 -3.16 6.86 -11.65
CA TRP A 246 -3.60 5.54 -11.18
C TRP A 246 -4.81 5.63 -10.24
N LYS A 247 -5.20 6.83 -9.84
CA LYS A 247 -6.33 7.07 -8.95
C LYS A 247 -7.64 7.13 -9.75
N GLY A 248 -8.59 6.26 -9.40
CA GLY A 248 -9.89 6.16 -10.06
C GLY A 248 -9.86 5.52 -11.46
N SER A 249 -8.69 5.04 -11.90
CA SER A 249 -8.53 4.31 -13.16
C SER A 249 -8.76 2.81 -12.95
N ASP A 250 -9.35 2.12 -13.94
CA ASP A 250 -9.53 0.66 -13.88
C ASP A 250 -8.23 -0.10 -14.15
N SER A 251 -7.34 0.49 -14.93
CA SER A 251 -6.01 -0.05 -15.18
C SER A 251 -5.03 1.02 -15.61
N ALA A 252 -3.76 0.84 -15.24
CA ALA A 252 -2.67 1.73 -15.58
C ALA A 252 -1.45 0.94 -16.08
N PRO A 253 -0.64 1.51 -17.00
CA PRO A 253 0.58 0.87 -17.48
C PRO A 253 1.58 0.75 -16.33
N TRP A 254 2.23 -0.41 -16.22
CA TRP A 254 3.21 -0.68 -15.19
C TRP A 254 4.31 -1.58 -15.70
N ASN A 255 5.57 -1.20 -15.51
CA ASN A 255 6.68 -2.05 -15.92
C ASN A 255 7.31 -2.71 -14.68
N PRO A 256 7.23 -4.04 -14.51
CA PRO A 256 7.91 -4.72 -13.41
C PRO A 256 9.44 -4.64 -13.50
N SER A 257 9.96 -4.38 -14.70
CA SER A 257 11.39 -4.33 -15.03
C SER A 257 11.95 -2.91 -15.07
N SER A 258 11.14 -1.88 -14.78
CA SER A 258 11.70 -0.55 -14.53
C SER A 258 12.45 -0.64 -13.21
N CYS A 259 13.74 -0.95 -13.30
CA CYS A 259 14.70 -0.78 -12.23
C CYS A 259 14.57 0.66 -11.69
N ASP A 260 15.02 0.85 -10.45
CA ASP A 260 15.04 2.06 -9.59
C ASP A 260 15.36 3.44 -10.23
N SER A 261 15.53 3.57 -11.55
CA SER A 261 15.75 4.82 -12.26
C SER A 261 14.52 5.73 -12.36
N ASP A 262 13.30 5.18 -12.43
CA ASP A 262 12.07 5.97 -12.40
C ASP A 262 11.43 5.90 -11.01
N ALA A 263 11.95 6.72 -10.09
CA ALA A 263 11.47 6.86 -8.70
C ALA A 263 10.02 7.37 -8.57
N SER A 264 9.24 7.41 -9.66
CA SER A 264 7.84 7.81 -9.71
C SER A 264 6.88 6.61 -9.76
N ILE A 265 7.35 5.40 -10.07
CA ILE A 265 6.49 4.22 -10.24
C ILE A 265 6.83 3.14 -9.19
N PRO A 266 5.84 2.55 -8.50
CA PRO A 266 6.09 1.49 -7.52
C PRO A 266 6.69 0.22 -8.13
N SER A 267 7.71 -0.34 -7.45
CA SER A 267 8.38 -1.58 -7.86
C SER A 267 7.60 -2.84 -7.46
N GLN A 268 7.96 -4.00 -8.03
CA GLN A 268 7.35 -5.29 -7.64
C GLN A 268 7.56 -5.61 -6.15
N GLU A 269 8.71 -5.25 -5.59
CA GLU A 269 9.01 -5.46 -4.17
C GLU A 269 8.13 -4.58 -3.27
N TRP A 270 7.81 -3.36 -3.72
CA TRP A 270 6.85 -2.51 -3.02
C TRP A 270 5.46 -3.16 -2.96
N PHE A 271 4.98 -3.75 -4.07
CA PHE A 271 3.70 -4.47 -4.08
C PHE A 271 3.70 -5.68 -3.14
N LYS A 272 4.79 -6.46 -3.09
CA LYS A 272 4.92 -7.57 -2.13
C LYS A 272 4.72 -7.11 -0.69
N ARG A 273 5.34 -5.98 -0.33
CA ARG A 273 5.22 -5.39 1.01
C ARG A 273 3.82 -4.85 1.27
N LEU A 274 3.16 -4.27 0.27
CA LEU A 274 1.78 -3.78 0.39
C LEU A 274 0.83 -4.93 0.69
N TRP A 275 0.93 -6.01 -0.10
CA TRP A 275 0.09 -7.18 0.07
C TRP A 275 0.39 -7.93 1.37
N ARG A 276 1.67 -7.97 1.81
CA ARG A 276 2.02 -8.45 3.16
C ARG A 276 1.38 -7.59 4.25
N TYR A 277 1.46 -6.27 4.17
CA TYR A 277 0.84 -5.36 5.15
C TYR A 277 -0.68 -5.55 5.22
N ILE A 278 -1.35 -5.64 4.07
CA ILE A 278 -2.80 -5.90 3.99
C ILE A 278 -3.15 -7.23 4.67
N CYS A 279 -2.41 -8.30 4.37
CA CYS A 279 -2.67 -9.63 4.93
C CYS A 279 -2.33 -9.73 6.43
N SER A 280 -1.30 -9.01 6.91
CA SER A 280 -0.88 -8.97 8.32
C SER A 280 -1.74 -8.07 9.19
N SER A 281 -2.47 -7.12 8.59
CA SER A 281 -3.28 -6.17 9.36
C SER A 281 -4.40 -6.88 10.13
N SER A 282 -4.57 -6.50 11.40
CA SER A 282 -5.52 -7.13 12.33
C SER A 282 -6.99 -7.09 11.89
N GLY A 283 -7.32 -6.30 10.86
CA GLY A 283 -8.67 -6.16 10.30
C GLY A 283 -9.04 -7.17 9.20
N GLY A 284 -8.25 -8.22 8.94
CA GLY A 284 -8.68 -9.32 8.06
C GLY A 284 -9.11 -8.92 6.64
N GLY A 285 -8.56 -7.82 6.12
CA GLY A 285 -8.92 -7.27 4.80
C GLY A 285 -10.04 -6.23 4.81
N ASP A 286 -10.54 -5.76 5.95
CA ASP A 286 -11.52 -4.65 6.00
C ASP A 286 -10.93 -3.35 5.40
N SER A 287 -9.63 -3.12 5.63
CA SER A 287 -8.87 -2.03 5.02
C SER A 287 -8.78 -2.13 3.49
N LEU A 288 -9.04 -3.30 2.92
CA LEU A 288 -9.06 -3.51 1.47
C LEU A 288 -10.23 -2.77 0.83
N GLY A 289 -11.37 -2.68 1.52
CA GLY A 289 -12.53 -1.92 1.02
C GLY A 289 -12.26 -0.42 0.88
N LEU A 290 -11.31 0.13 1.66
CA LEU A 290 -10.92 1.55 1.58
C LEU A 290 -10.06 1.87 0.37
N ILE A 291 -9.37 0.88 -0.19
CA ILE A 291 -8.50 1.03 -1.37
C ILE A 291 -9.10 0.39 -2.63
N ALA A 292 -10.08 -0.51 -2.47
CA ALA A 292 -10.81 -1.13 -3.56
C ALA A 292 -11.45 -0.05 -4.44
N GLU A 293 -11.36 -0.25 -5.76
CA GLU A 293 -11.90 0.64 -6.81
C GLU A 293 -11.31 2.07 -6.85
N GLN A 294 -10.63 2.53 -5.81
CA GLN A 294 -10.03 3.87 -5.76
C GLN A 294 -8.64 3.94 -6.40
N PHE A 295 -7.89 2.83 -6.37
CA PHE A 295 -6.48 2.81 -6.75
C PHE A 295 -6.12 1.56 -7.55
N CYS A 296 -5.29 1.74 -8.58
CA CYS A 296 -4.61 0.62 -9.24
C CYS A 296 -3.54 0.04 -8.30
N ILE A 297 -3.81 -1.12 -7.69
CA ILE A 297 -2.92 -1.77 -6.70
C ILE A 297 -2.67 -3.27 -6.97
N VAL A 298 -3.27 -3.81 -8.03
CA VAL A 298 -3.19 -5.22 -8.39
C VAL A 298 -2.19 -5.40 -9.53
N PRO A 299 -0.92 -5.78 -9.26
CA PRO A 299 0.07 -5.97 -10.30
C PRO A 299 -0.21 -7.23 -11.13
N THR A 300 -0.13 -7.10 -12.45
CA THR A 300 -0.32 -8.21 -13.39
C THR A 300 0.94 -8.53 -14.16
N GLN A 301 1.10 -9.79 -14.60
CA GLN A 301 2.30 -10.23 -15.32
C GLN A 301 2.45 -9.55 -16.69
N GLU A 302 1.37 -9.02 -17.24
CA GLU A 302 1.30 -8.38 -18.56
C GLU A 302 1.77 -6.92 -18.57
N GLY A 303 2.32 -6.42 -17.45
CA GLY A 303 2.81 -5.04 -17.37
C GLY A 303 1.69 -4.01 -17.20
N VAL A 304 0.65 -4.38 -16.46
CA VAL A 304 -0.47 -3.49 -16.12
C VAL A 304 -0.75 -3.64 -14.64
N VAL A 305 -1.14 -2.55 -13.98
CA VAL A 305 -1.69 -2.59 -12.62
C VAL A 305 -3.18 -2.27 -12.71
N CYS A 306 -4.01 -3.09 -12.08
CA CYS A 306 -5.47 -2.95 -12.11
C CYS A 306 -6.01 -2.43 -10.80
N SER A 307 -7.17 -1.78 -10.86
CA SER A 307 -7.96 -1.55 -9.66
C SER A 307 -8.48 -2.87 -9.10
N LEU A 308 -8.65 -2.88 -7.78
CA LEU A 308 -9.23 -4.01 -7.08
C LEU A 308 -10.77 -3.86 -7.12
N SER A 309 -11.41 -4.54 -8.05
CA SER A 309 -12.87 -4.56 -8.21
C SER A 309 -13.36 -5.99 -8.45
N PRO A 310 -14.59 -6.35 -8.08
CA PRO A 310 -15.16 -7.67 -8.42
C PRO A 310 -15.27 -7.92 -9.93
N GLY A 311 -15.24 -6.85 -10.73
CA GLY A 311 -15.17 -6.87 -12.19
C GLY A 311 -13.75 -6.81 -12.75
N SER A 312 -12.72 -6.87 -11.91
CA SER A 312 -11.32 -6.92 -12.35
C SER A 312 -11.04 -8.33 -12.85
N SER A 313 -10.66 -8.51 -14.12
CA SER A 313 -10.42 -9.85 -14.71
C SER A 313 -9.10 -10.49 -14.25
N VAL A 314 -8.63 -10.17 -13.05
CA VAL A 314 -7.34 -10.62 -12.55
C VAL A 314 -7.51 -11.93 -11.82
N MET A 315 -6.77 -12.94 -12.29
CA MET A 315 -6.80 -14.29 -11.73
C MET A 315 -5.48 -14.66 -11.07
N ASP A 316 -5.55 -15.36 -9.94
CA ASP A 316 -4.41 -16.05 -9.37
C ASP A 316 -4.07 -17.27 -10.23
N ALA A 317 -3.02 -17.12 -11.04
CA ALA A 317 -2.55 -18.15 -11.94
C ALA A 317 -1.51 -19.09 -11.30
N SER A 318 -1.14 -18.92 -10.02
CA SER A 318 -0.03 -19.66 -9.41
C SER A 318 -0.13 -21.19 -9.52
N LYS A 319 -1.34 -21.74 -9.46
CA LYS A 319 -1.62 -23.18 -9.54
C LYS A 319 -1.97 -23.70 -10.94
N LEU A 320 -2.02 -22.83 -11.94
CA LEU A 320 -2.36 -23.20 -13.32
C LEU A 320 -1.13 -23.69 -14.08
N SER A 321 -1.32 -24.58 -15.06
CA SER A 321 -0.26 -24.98 -15.99
C SER A 321 0.06 -23.82 -16.95
N HIS A 322 1.31 -23.74 -17.43
CA HIS A 322 1.76 -22.66 -18.32
C HIS A 322 0.86 -22.50 -19.55
N GLN A 323 0.42 -23.61 -20.15
CA GLN A 323 -0.45 -23.60 -21.32
C GLN A 323 -1.81 -22.95 -21.05
N VAL A 324 -2.41 -23.20 -19.87
CA VAL A 324 -3.69 -22.59 -19.48
C VAL A 324 -3.52 -21.11 -19.15
N LYS A 325 -2.39 -20.71 -18.55
CA LYS A 325 -2.08 -19.28 -18.33
C LYS A 325 -2.00 -18.54 -19.65
N GLU A 326 -1.21 -19.06 -20.59
CA GLU A 326 -1.04 -18.48 -21.92
C GLU A 326 -2.36 -18.41 -22.68
N ALA A 327 -3.19 -19.46 -22.57
CA ALA A 327 -4.54 -19.48 -23.12
C ALA A 327 -5.43 -18.34 -22.58
N VAL A 328 -5.47 -18.16 -21.27
CA VAL A 328 -6.25 -17.08 -20.64
C VAL A 328 -5.74 -15.69 -21.06
N VAL A 329 -4.42 -15.51 -21.07
CA VAL A 329 -3.80 -14.24 -21.49
C VAL A 329 -4.09 -13.94 -22.96
N SER A 330 -4.04 -14.95 -23.84
CA SER A 330 -4.35 -14.79 -25.26
C SER A 330 -5.81 -14.36 -25.53
N LEU A 331 -6.71 -14.67 -24.60
CA LEU A 331 -8.11 -14.24 -24.64
C LEU A 331 -8.35 -12.88 -23.96
N GLY A 332 -7.29 -12.19 -23.53
CA GLY A 332 -7.34 -10.88 -22.87
C GLY A 332 -7.61 -10.95 -21.36
N GLY A 333 -7.55 -12.13 -20.76
CA GLY A 333 -7.51 -12.29 -19.31
C GLY A 333 -6.21 -11.73 -18.73
N ARG A 334 -6.22 -11.37 -17.45
CA ARG A 334 -5.05 -10.83 -16.75
C ARG A 334 -4.63 -11.78 -15.64
N THR A 335 -3.34 -12.02 -15.49
CA THR A 335 -2.81 -12.91 -14.46
C THR A 335 -2.11 -12.10 -13.37
N PHE A 336 -2.43 -12.43 -12.13
CA PHE A 336 -1.79 -11.79 -10.98
C PHE A 336 -0.29 -12.11 -10.96
N CYS A 337 0.53 -11.11 -10.60
CA CYS A 337 1.97 -11.30 -10.50
C CYS A 337 2.34 -12.40 -9.49
N GLU A 338 3.13 -13.36 -9.95
CA GLU A 338 3.63 -14.44 -9.10
C GLU A 338 4.54 -13.91 -7.99
N GLY A 339 4.36 -14.45 -6.78
CA GLY A 339 5.15 -14.10 -5.60
C GLY A 339 4.82 -12.76 -4.94
N VAL A 340 3.76 -12.04 -5.38
CA VAL A 340 3.29 -10.82 -4.71
C VAL A 340 2.49 -11.13 -3.45
N LEU A 341 1.69 -12.20 -3.46
CA LEU A 341 1.00 -12.67 -2.25
C LEU A 341 2.02 -13.29 -1.28
N PRO A 342 1.93 -12.97 0.02
CA PRO A 342 2.79 -13.58 1.03
C PRO A 342 2.50 -15.08 1.11
N THR A 343 3.55 -15.91 1.07
CA THR A 343 3.43 -17.37 1.22
C THR A 343 3.43 -17.81 2.68
N ASP A 344 3.87 -16.93 3.57
CA ASP A 344 4.02 -17.11 5.01
C ASP A 344 2.76 -16.77 5.81
N ILE A 345 1.78 -16.10 5.19
CA ILE A 345 0.57 -15.59 5.87
C ILE A 345 -0.68 -16.18 5.21
N VAL A 346 -1.68 -16.48 6.04
CA VAL A 346 -3.00 -16.91 5.54
C VAL A 346 -3.69 -15.72 4.88
N VAL A 347 -3.84 -15.79 3.56
CA VAL A 347 -4.52 -14.76 2.76
C VAL A 347 -6.01 -14.65 3.19
N PRO A 348 -6.48 -13.47 3.63
CA PRO A 348 -7.87 -13.25 4.00
C PRO A 348 -8.87 -13.62 2.90
N LYS A 349 -10.03 -14.17 3.28
CA LYS A 349 -11.06 -14.61 2.32
C LYS A 349 -11.65 -13.46 1.49
N THR A 350 -11.65 -12.26 2.04
CA THR A 350 -12.09 -11.01 1.42
C THR A 350 -11.29 -10.66 0.16
N ILE A 351 -10.05 -11.12 0.03
CA ILE A 351 -9.27 -10.86 -1.20
C ILE A 351 -9.85 -11.64 -2.38
N TRP A 352 -10.38 -12.84 -2.14
CA TRP A 352 -10.96 -13.70 -3.19
C TRP A 352 -12.34 -13.23 -3.68
N SER A 353 -12.94 -12.20 -3.08
CA SER A 353 -14.09 -11.53 -3.70
C SER A 353 -13.69 -10.57 -4.82
N TYR A 354 -12.41 -10.21 -4.89
CA TYR A 354 -11.86 -9.31 -5.92
C TYR A 354 -10.93 -10.00 -6.90
N LEU A 355 -10.21 -11.05 -6.48
CA LEU A 355 -9.35 -11.86 -7.33
C LEU A 355 -10.01 -13.19 -7.67
N PHE A 356 -9.97 -13.57 -8.95
CA PHE A 356 -10.48 -14.88 -9.35
C PHE A 356 -9.49 -15.98 -8.96
N PRO A 357 -9.93 -17.04 -8.26
CA PRO A 357 -9.06 -18.15 -7.92
C PRO A 357 -8.75 -19.00 -9.17
N SER A 358 -7.69 -19.80 -9.10
CA SER A 358 -7.28 -20.78 -10.14
C SER A 358 -8.28 -21.92 -10.41
N THR A 359 -9.54 -21.81 -9.96
CA THR A 359 -10.58 -22.82 -10.19
C THR A 359 -11.21 -22.69 -11.57
N ARG A 360 -11.93 -23.72 -12.03
CA ARG A 360 -12.72 -23.68 -13.28
C ARG A 360 -13.64 -22.45 -13.37
N ASP A 361 -14.34 -22.14 -12.27
CA ASP A 361 -15.25 -20.99 -12.18
C ASP A 361 -14.50 -19.64 -12.33
N GLY A 362 -13.33 -19.54 -11.70
CA GLY A 362 -12.47 -18.36 -11.79
C GLY A 362 -11.91 -18.13 -13.20
N VAL A 363 -11.50 -19.19 -13.90
CA VAL A 363 -11.05 -19.12 -15.30
C VAL A 363 -12.19 -18.64 -16.21
N ILE A 364 -13.39 -19.20 -16.07
CA ILE A 364 -14.56 -18.81 -16.87
C ILE A 364 -14.89 -17.34 -16.64
N LYS A 365 -14.93 -16.89 -15.37
CA LYS A 365 -15.21 -15.49 -15.02
C LYS A 365 -14.13 -14.53 -15.53
N ALA A 366 -12.86 -14.90 -15.46
CA ALA A 366 -11.77 -14.09 -15.97
C ALA A 366 -11.89 -13.87 -17.49
N ILE A 367 -12.19 -14.94 -18.24
CA ILE A 367 -12.40 -14.86 -19.70
C ILE A 367 -13.66 -14.06 -20.03
N GLU A 368 -14.77 -14.27 -19.33
CA GLU A 368 -16.01 -13.52 -19.53
C GLU A 368 -15.79 -12.01 -19.34
N THR A 369 -15.09 -11.65 -18.26
CA THR A 369 -14.76 -10.26 -17.95
C THR A 369 -13.83 -9.65 -19.00
N ALA A 370 -12.88 -10.44 -19.53
CA ALA A 370 -12.04 -10.03 -20.65
C ALA A 370 -12.85 -9.79 -21.93
N MET A 371 -13.80 -10.67 -22.25
CA MET A 371 -14.69 -10.51 -23.41
C MET A 371 -15.53 -9.24 -23.29
N ARG A 372 -16.13 -8.97 -22.12
CA ARG A 372 -16.91 -7.75 -21.88
C ARG A 372 -16.05 -6.48 -22.07
N ARG A 373 -14.80 -6.51 -21.61
CA ARG A 373 -13.86 -5.40 -21.82
C ARG A 373 -13.53 -5.20 -23.29
N HIS A 374 -13.26 -6.28 -24.01
CA HIS A 374 -12.98 -6.23 -25.45
C HIS A 374 -14.13 -5.55 -26.20
N VAL A 375 -15.37 -5.97 -25.95
CA VAL A 375 -16.58 -5.36 -26.53
C VAL A 375 -16.69 -3.86 -26.19
N SER A 376 -16.34 -3.46 -24.97
CA SER A 376 -16.34 -2.04 -24.58
C SER A 376 -15.27 -1.21 -25.31
N THR A 377 -14.13 -1.81 -25.65
CA THR A 377 -13.01 -1.10 -26.30
C THR A 377 -13.13 -1.04 -27.82
N THR A 378 -13.70 -2.06 -28.45
CA THR A 378 -13.91 -2.11 -29.91
C THR A 378 -15.33 -1.64 -30.26
N LYS A 379 -15.46 -0.38 -30.67
CA LYS A 379 -16.73 0.22 -31.11
C LYS A 379 -17.22 -0.28 -32.48
N ASP A 380 -16.35 -0.93 -33.24
CA ASP A 380 -16.67 -1.59 -34.49
C ASP A 380 -16.82 -3.08 -34.21
N GLY A 381 -17.83 -3.74 -34.80
CA GLY A 381 -18.22 -5.14 -34.58
C GLY A 381 -17.16 -6.16 -34.98
N SER A 382 -16.00 -6.09 -34.34
CA SER A 382 -14.85 -6.96 -34.52
C SER A 382 -15.20 -8.36 -34.04
N SER A 383 -14.60 -9.32 -34.75
CA SER A 383 -14.61 -10.74 -34.44
C SER A 383 -14.33 -10.99 -32.96
N SER A 384 -15.04 -11.95 -32.35
CA SER A 384 -14.83 -12.31 -30.95
C SER A 384 -13.35 -12.64 -30.69
N PRO A 385 -12.80 -12.39 -29.48
CA PRO A 385 -11.40 -12.71 -29.17
C PRO A 385 -11.07 -14.20 -29.41
N PHE A 386 -12.08 -15.07 -29.37
CA PHE A 386 -11.95 -16.49 -29.72
C PHE A 386 -11.76 -16.77 -31.21
N GLU A 387 -12.14 -15.88 -32.12
CA GLU A 387 -11.92 -16.05 -33.57
C GLU A 387 -10.46 -15.82 -33.95
N SER A 388 -9.77 -14.93 -33.25
CA SER A 388 -8.34 -14.66 -33.46
C SER A 388 -7.40 -15.65 -32.78
N VAL A 389 -7.92 -16.48 -31.87
CA VAL A 389 -7.10 -17.37 -31.02
C VAL A 389 -6.90 -18.75 -31.66
N ALA A 390 -5.70 -19.29 -31.49
CA ALA A 390 -5.25 -20.56 -32.04
C ALA A 390 -6.11 -21.75 -31.56
N VAL A 391 -6.17 -22.82 -32.37
CA VAL A 391 -7.01 -23.99 -32.09
C VAL A 391 -6.52 -24.75 -30.86
N GLU A 392 -5.21 -24.74 -30.63
CA GLU A 392 -4.51 -25.38 -29.52
C GLU A 392 -4.92 -24.75 -28.19
N VAL A 393 -5.14 -23.44 -28.17
CA VAL A 393 -5.62 -22.72 -26.98
C VAL A 393 -7.05 -23.14 -26.61
N LYS A 394 -7.93 -23.28 -27.62
CA LYS A 394 -9.32 -23.75 -27.41
C LYS A 394 -9.35 -25.17 -26.87
N ALA A 395 -8.52 -26.05 -27.43
CA ALA A 395 -8.36 -27.42 -26.94
C ALA A 395 -7.86 -27.46 -25.49
N CYS A 396 -6.81 -26.69 -25.17
CA CYS A 396 -6.24 -26.61 -23.83
C CYS A 396 -7.25 -26.13 -22.78
N LEU A 397 -8.02 -25.08 -23.09
CA LEU A 397 -9.09 -24.58 -22.21
C LEU A 397 -10.18 -25.62 -21.98
N TYR A 398 -10.60 -26.31 -23.04
CA TYR A 398 -11.60 -27.37 -22.94
C TYR A 398 -11.12 -28.52 -22.03
N ASP A 399 -9.90 -29.00 -22.22
CA ASP A 399 -9.32 -30.07 -21.40
C ASP A 399 -9.20 -29.66 -19.93
N TYR A 400 -8.85 -28.40 -19.66
CA TYR A 400 -8.77 -27.86 -18.30
C TYR A 400 -10.15 -27.79 -17.62
N LEU A 401 -11.17 -27.30 -18.31
CA LEU A 401 -12.53 -27.13 -17.77
C LEU A 401 -13.25 -28.47 -17.60
N ARG A 402 -12.90 -29.47 -18.41
CA ARG A 402 -13.42 -30.82 -18.31
C ARG A 402 -12.93 -31.55 -17.06
N ASN A 403 -11.70 -31.29 -16.62
CA ASN A 403 -11.11 -32.03 -15.51
C ASN A 403 -11.76 -31.66 -14.16
N ASP A 404 -12.47 -32.62 -13.56
CA ASP A 404 -13.19 -32.41 -12.30
C ASP A 404 -12.29 -32.12 -11.08
N ALA A 405 -11.00 -32.49 -11.15
CA ALA A 405 -10.03 -32.14 -10.12
C ALA A 405 -9.83 -30.62 -9.96
N ASN A 406 -10.23 -29.80 -10.94
CA ASN A 406 -10.02 -28.36 -10.96
C ASN A 406 -11.11 -27.52 -10.24
N GLY A 407 -11.96 -28.17 -9.43
CA GLY A 407 -13.01 -27.53 -8.61
C GLY A 407 -14.40 -27.60 -9.24
N VAL A 408 -15.46 -27.08 -8.61
CA VAL A 408 -16.84 -27.20 -9.13
C VAL A 408 -17.20 -26.01 -10.04
N ILE A 409 -17.95 -26.23 -11.12
CA ILE A 409 -18.52 -25.17 -11.97
C ILE A 409 -19.90 -24.76 -11.43
N SER A 410 -20.07 -23.49 -11.08
CA SER A 410 -21.34 -22.94 -10.62
C SER A 410 -22.36 -22.84 -11.76
N ASN A 411 -23.66 -22.78 -11.45
CA ASN A 411 -24.70 -22.64 -12.49
C ASN A 411 -24.51 -21.37 -13.33
N ALA A 412 -24.11 -20.25 -12.72
CA ALA A 412 -23.81 -19.01 -13.44
C ALA A 412 -22.65 -19.19 -14.43
N ALA A 413 -21.57 -19.85 -14.01
CA ALA A 413 -20.45 -20.13 -14.90
C ALA A 413 -20.80 -21.14 -16.01
N ARG A 414 -21.77 -22.05 -15.80
CA ARG A 414 -22.26 -22.92 -16.88
C ARG A 414 -22.95 -22.12 -17.98
N GLU A 415 -23.79 -21.16 -17.62
CA GLU A 415 -24.44 -20.29 -18.60
C GLU A 415 -23.42 -19.49 -19.42
N THR A 416 -22.41 -18.91 -18.75
CA THR A 416 -21.29 -18.25 -19.44
C THR A 416 -20.53 -19.23 -20.34
N LEU A 417 -20.22 -20.43 -19.85
CA LEU A 417 -19.48 -21.44 -20.59
C LEU A 417 -20.20 -21.88 -21.88
N ARG A 418 -21.54 -21.91 -21.89
CA ARG A 418 -22.33 -22.21 -23.10
C ARG A 418 -22.10 -21.22 -24.25
N THR A 419 -21.62 -20.00 -23.93
CA THR A 419 -21.32 -18.97 -24.93
C THR A 419 -19.92 -19.12 -25.54
N PHE A 420 -19.03 -19.91 -24.92
CA PHE A 420 -17.64 -20.03 -25.37
C PHE A 420 -17.52 -20.96 -26.58
N PRO A 421 -16.87 -20.54 -27.68
CA PRO A 421 -16.66 -21.38 -28.85
C PRO A 421 -15.47 -22.32 -28.67
N ILE A 422 -15.56 -23.22 -27.69
CA ILE A 422 -14.54 -24.21 -27.31
C ILE A 422 -15.03 -25.65 -27.43
N PHE A 423 -16.25 -25.87 -27.91
CA PHE A 423 -16.82 -27.21 -28.09
C PHE A 423 -16.56 -27.74 -29.49
N ARG A 424 -16.03 -28.96 -29.59
CA ARG A 424 -15.73 -29.63 -30.86
C ARG A 424 -17.01 -30.10 -31.53
N VAL A 425 -17.04 -30.01 -32.85
CA VAL A 425 -18.19 -30.40 -33.67
C VAL A 425 -17.74 -31.32 -34.79
N TYR A 426 -18.61 -32.22 -35.23
CA TYR A 426 -18.38 -33.00 -36.44
C TYR A 426 -18.34 -32.08 -37.67
N TYR A 427 -17.46 -32.40 -38.62
CA TYR A 427 -17.23 -31.58 -39.82
C TYR A 427 -17.71 -32.33 -41.05
N ASP A 428 -18.38 -31.59 -41.92
CA ASP A 428 -18.94 -32.05 -43.19
C ASP A 428 -17.95 -31.69 -44.32
N ASP A 429 -16.77 -32.34 -44.35
CA ASP A 429 -15.91 -32.50 -45.54
C ASP A 429 -14.50 -33.01 -45.20
N TYR A 430 -13.83 -33.60 -46.20
CA TYR A 430 -12.48 -34.22 -46.25
C TYR A 430 -11.28 -33.39 -45.73
N ASN A 431 -11.46 -32.32 -44.97
CA ASN A 431 -10.40 -31.45 -44.46
C ASN A 431 -10.19 -31.65 -42.96
N THR A 432 -8.96 -31.92 -42.53
CA THR A 432 -8.57 -32.37 -41.18
C THR A 432 -8.66 -31.28 -40.08
N LYS A 433 -9.41 -30.19 -40.29
CA LYS A 433 -9.45 -29.06 -39.36
C LYS A 433 -10.61 -29.20 -38.37
N THR A 434 -10.28 -29.34 -37.09
CA THR A 434 -11.23 -29.36 -35.97
C THR A 434 -11.94 -28.00 -35.85
N LYS A 435 -13.28 -27.98 -35.99
CA LYS A 435 -14.09 -26.79 -35.80
C LYS A 435 -14.59 -26.71 -34.36
N TYR A 436 -14.59 -25.49 -33.82
CA TYR A 436 -15.06 -25.19 -32.48
C TYR A 436 -16.21 -24.20 -32.53
N VAL A 437 -17.28 -24.47 -31.79
CA VAL A 437 -18.51 -23.64 -31.74
C VAL A 437 -18.98 -23.43 -30.32
N ALA A 438 -19.83 -22.42 -30.12
CA ALA A 438 -20.51 -22.20 -28.86
C ALA A 438 -21.72 -23.15 -28.75
N LEU A 439 -21.98 -23.69 -27.56
CA LEU A 439 -23.14 -24.55 -27.30
C LEU A 439 -24.46 -23.85 -27.66
N MET A 440 -24.56 -22.55 -27.39
CA MET A 440 -25.75 -21.73 -27.73
C MET A 440 -26.06 -21.68 -29.24
N GLN A 441 -25.06 -21.85 -30.11
CA GLN A 441 -25.24 -21.80 -31.57
C GLN A 441 -25.65 -23.14 -32.15
N THR A 442 -25.35 -24.24 -31.46
CA THR A 442 -25.75 -25.59 -31.87
C THR A 442 -27.14 -25.92 -31.33
N GLY A 443 -28.00 -26.50 -32.15
CA GLY A 443 -29.29 -27.09 -31.74
C GLY A 443 -29.15 -28.32 -30.81
N SER A 444 -28.13 -28.36 -29.95
CA SER A 444 -27.88 -29.31 -28.85
C SER A 444 -28.28 -30.76 -29.16
N HIS A 445 -27.77 -31.33 -30.26
CA HIS A 445 -27.94 -32.74 -30.56
C HIS A 445 -26.73 -33.54 -30.09
N PHE A 446 -26.95 -34.36 -29.06
CA PHE A 446 -25.99 -35.36 -28.60
C PHE A 446 -26.17 -36.65 -29.39
N VAL A 447 -25.08 -37.21 -29.89
CA VAL A 447 -25.08 -38.55 -30.48
C VAL A 447 -24.74 -39.54 -29.37
N LEU A 448 -25.43 -40.68 -29.28
CA LEU A 448 -25.10 -41.75 -28.32
C LEU A 448 -23.87 -42.56 -28.77
N GLU A 449 -23.16 -43.15 -27.81
CA GLU A 449 -21.97 -43.97 -28.07
C GLU A 449 -22.23 -45.05 -29.13
N GLY A 450 -21.34 -45.17 -30.11
CA GLY A 450 -21.39 -46.24 -31.12
C GLY A 450 -21.58 -45.79 -32.57
N ALA A 451 -21.56 -44.49 -32.88
CA ALA A 451 -21.62 -43.99 -34.25
C ALA A 451 -20.49 -44.60 -35.11
N THR A 452 -20.89 -45.41 -36.09
CA THR A 452 -19.97 -46.04 -37.04
C THR A 452 -19.33 -44.98 -37.95
N ALA A 453 -18.19 -45.28 -38.58
CA ALA A 453 -17.55 -44.37 -39.53
C ALA A 453 -18.53 -43.73 -40.57
N PRO A 454 -19.50 -44.46 -41.15
CA PRO A 454 -20.50 -43.86 -42.04
C PRO A 454 -21.51 -42.94 -41.34
N ASP A 455 -21.86 -43.20 -40.07
CA ASP A 455 -22.76 -42.32 -39.30
C ASP A 455 -22.09 -40.96 -39.04
N ARG A 456 -20.77 -40.95 -38.81
CA ARG A 456 -19.98 -39.73 -38.60
C ARG A 456 -19.89 -38.84 -39.84
N THR A 457 -19.97 -39.42 -41.04
CA THR A 457 -20.05 -38.65 -42.30
C THR A 457 -21.39 -37.97 -42.54
N LEU A 458 -22.46 -38.37 -41.84
CA LEU A 458 -23.76 -37.71 -41.89
C LEU A 458 -23.90 -36.63 -40.79
N MET A 459 -22.91 -36.53 -39.89
CA MET A 459 -22.91 -35.57 -38.80
C MET A 459 -22.31 -34.26 -39.27
N THR A 460 -23.18 -33.27 -39.43
CA THR A 460 -22.82 -31.90 -39.81
C THR A 460 -22.35 -31.10 -38.59
N SER A 461 -22.06 -29.81 -38.79
CA SER A 461 -21.66 -28.88 -37.72
C SER A 461 -22.76 -28.54 -36.69
N GLU A 462 -23.81 -29.35 -36.61
CA GLU A 462 -24.86 -29.26 -35.58
C GLU A 462 -24.67 -30.30 -34.46
N PHE A 463 -23.79 -31.29 -34.65
CA PHE A 463 -23.54 -32.37 -33.69
C PHE A 463 -22.22 -32.19 -32.94
N LEU A 464 -22.27 -32.20 -31.61
CA LEU A 464 -21.08 -32.10 -30.76
C LEU A 464 -20.27 -33.39 -30.79
N TYR A 465 -18.95 -33.24 -30.91
CA TYR A 465 -17.99 -34.33 -30.85
C TYR A 465 -17.54 -34.59 -29.41
N TYR A 466 -17.54 -35.85 -28.99
CA TYR A 466 -16.95 -36.31 -27.73
C TYR A 466 -16.26 -37.67 -27.94
N GLU A 467 -15.23 -37.96 -27.14
CA GLU A 467 -14.39 -39.16 -27.30
C GLU A 467 -14.66 -40.23 -26.24
N THR A 468 -15.27 -39.84 -25.11
CA THR A 468 -15.39 -40.70 -23.93
C THR A 468 -16.68 -40.42 -23.17
N GLU A 469 -17.16 -41.41 -22.43
CA GLU A 469 -18.37 -41.31 -21.60
C GLU A 469 -18.29 -40.16 -20.58
N THR A 470 -17.12 -39.92 -19.98
CA THR A 470 -16.92 -38.81 -19.02
C THR A 470 -17.09 -37.44 -19.66
N GLU A 471 -16.73 -37.31 -20.94
CA GLU A 471 -16.93 -36.09 -21.71
C GLU A 471 -18.41 -35.86 -22.03
N LEU A 472 -19.13 -36.93 -22.38
CA LEU A 472 -20.56 -36.88 -22.60
C LEU A 472 -21.30 -36.44 -21.33
N ILE A 473 -20.94 -37.01 -20.18
CA ILE A 473 -21.52 -36.61 -18.87
C ILE A 473 -21.24 -35.13 -18.58
N PHE A 474 -20.02 -34.67 -18.83
CA PHE A 474 -19.66 -33.26 -18.66
C PHE A 474 -20.49 -32.34 -19.58
N LEU A 475 -20.58 -32.66 -20.87
CA LEU A 475 -21.36 -31.88 -21.84
C LEU A 475 -22.85 -31.86 -21.49
N MET A 476 -23.42 -33.01 -21.07
CA MET A 476 -24.80 -33.08 -20.60
C MET A 476 -25.03 -32.24 -19.33
N SER A 477 -24.05 -32.20 -18.42
CA SER A 477 -24.13 -31.38 -17.20
C SER A 477 -24.10 -29.88 -17.47
N ILE A 478 -23.54 -29.46 -18.60
CA ILE A 478 -23.52 -28.06 -19.04
C ILE A 478 -24.78 -27.73 -19.83
N ALA A 479 -25.30 -28.65 -20.66
CA ALA A 479 -26.45 -28.39 -21.51
C ALA A 479 -27.82 -28.52 -20.81
N GLY A 480 -27.92 -29.38 -19.78
CA GLY A 480 -29.07 -29.41 -18.86
C GLY A 480 -29.09 -28.18 -17.96
#